data_AF-A0A9P4NRW1-F1
#
_entry.id   AF-A0A9P4NRW1-F1
#
_cell.length_a   1.000
_cell.length_b   1.000
_cell.length_c   1.000
_cell.angle_alpha   90.00
_cell.angle_beta   90.00
_cell.angle_gamma   90.00
#
_symmetry.space_group_name_H-M   'P 1'
#
loop_
_entity.id
_entity.type
_entity.pdbx_description
1 polymer ?
#
loop_
_entity_poly.entity_id
_entity_poly.type
_entity_poly.pdbx_seq_one_letter_code
_entity_poly.pdbx_strand_id
1 'polypeptide(L)'
;RNREIAVYHANIIQAQKDVEAEILEALEELIEFPTTPSTSTSINPSSADIAAFKEYVTPFQPSDYDSLLEERRIAQKCGYVLCNNPPKKTSTGGGKFKILGRKKGQEFRVVEREKTDCWCCQDCARRALYVKVQLDEEPAWTRRGGSAPEIQILIGVEDDGLDESKVQQRRLEEDMDMLALERGDLDKPARSVGMVKKVVEKDYVSAPEAPSHDESVNAVEGYEPK
;
A
#
# COMPACT_ATOMS: atom_id res chain seq x y z
N ARG A 1 -42.75 -5.21 3.92
CA ARG A 1 -41.57 -6.01 4.32
C ARG A 1 -40.64 -6.39 3.16
N ASN A 2 -40.95 -7.39 2.31
CA ASN A 2 -40.00 -7.80 1.24
C ASN A 2 -39.68 -6.68 0.23
N ARG A 3 -40.69 -5.87 -0.14
CA ARG A 3 -40.50 -4.70 -1.01
C ARG A 3 -39.58 -3.65 -0.39
N GLU A 4 -39.72 -3.35 0.90
CA GLU A 4 -38.90 -2.34 1.59
C GLU A 4 -37.43 -2.79 1.65
N ILE A 5 -37.21 -4.07 1.95
CA ILE A 5 -35.87 -4.68 1.94
C ILE A 5 -35.27 -4.61 0.53
N ALA A 6 -36.03 -4.96 -0.51
CA ALA A 6 -35.57 -4.88 -1.88
C ALA A 6 -35.20 -3.44 -2.30
N VAL A 7 -36.01 -2.45 -1.94
CA VAL A 7 -35.72 -1.02 -2.20
C VAL A 7 -34.46 -0.57 -1.44
N TYR A 8 -34.30 -0.99 -0.19
CA TYR A 8 -33.11 -0.67 0.60
C TYR A 8 -31.82 -1.18 -0.05
N HIS A 9 -31.79 -2.46 -0.44
CA HIS A 9 -30.62 -3.02 -1.14
C HIS A 9 -30.41 -2.40 -2.52
N ALA A 10 -31.49 -2.09 -3.24
CA ALA A 10 -31.40 -1.40 -4.53
C ALA A 10 -30.71 -0.03 -4.38
N ASN A 11 -31.05 0.73 -3.34
CA ASN A 11 -30.41 2.03 -3.08
C ASN A 11 -28.92 1.92 -2.74
N ILE A 12 -28.53 0.88 -1.99
CA ILE A 12 -27.10 0.62 -1.69
C ILE A 12 -26.33 0.31 -2.97
N ILE A 13 -26.87 -0.59 -3.80
CA ILE A 13 -26.25 -0.97 -5.07
C ILE A 13 -26.17 0.25 -5.99
N GLN A 14 -27.20 1.10 -6.00
CA GLN A 14 -27.19 2.32 -6.81
C GLN A 14 -26.09 3.27 -6.34
N ALA A 15 -25.99 3.53 -5.03
CA ALA A 15 -24.94 4.38 -4.47
C ALA A 15 -23.53 3.84 -4.80
N GLN A 16 -23.33 2.53 -4.76
CA GLN A 16 -22.06 1.92 -5.19
C GLN A 16 -21.76 2.22 -6.66
N LYS A 17 -22.73 2.02 -7.56
CA LYS A 17 -22.58 2.30 -8.99
C LYS A 17 -22.30 3.76 -9.29
N ASP A 18 -22.94 4.66 -8.55
CA ASP A 18 -22.76 6.09 -8.73
C ASP A 18 -21.30 6.49 -8.40
N VAL A 19 -20.73 5.93 -7.33
CA VAL A 19 -19.31 6.13 -6.97
C VAL A 19 -18.36 5.47 -7.98
N GLU A 20 -18.67 4.26 -8.44
CA GLU A 20 -17.88 3.60 -9.49
C GLU A 20 -17.86 4.43 -10.79
N ALA A 21 -18.99 5.05 -11.15
CA ALA A 21 -19.06 5.96 -12.30
C ALA A 21 -18.21 7.22 -12.09
N GLU A 22 -18.24 7.81 -10.90
CA GLU A 22 -17.40 8.97 -10.54
C GLU A 22 -15.90 8.66 -10.68
N ILE A 23 -15.46 7.48 -10.24
CA ILE A 23 -14.06 7.04 -10.38
C ILE A 23 -13.67 6.91 -11.86
N LEU A 24 -14.56 6.38 -12.71
CA LEU A 24 -14.32 6.26 -14.14
C LEU A 24 -14.22 7.62 -14.82
N GLU A 25 -15.13 8.55 -14.53
CA GLU A 25 -15.09 9.92 -15.04
C GLU A 25 -13.79 10.63 -14.62
N ALA A 26 -13.40 10.49 -13.35
CA ALA A 26 -12.13 11.00 -12.85
C ALA A 26 -10.92 10.40 -13.59
N LEU A 27 -10.94 9.10 -13.90
CA LEU A 27 -9.87 8.46 -14.66
C LEU A 27 -9.74 9.05 -16.07
N GLU A 28 -10.87 9.22 -16.78
CA GLU A 28 -10.91 9.82 -18.12
C GLU A 28 -10.31 11.23 -18.12
N GLU A 29 -10.70 12.06 -17.17
CA GLU A 29 -10.15 13.42 -17.00
C GLU A 29 -8.63 13.37 -16.71
N LEU A 30 -8.20 12.52 -15.78
CA LEU A 30 -6.80 12.41 -15.35
C LEU A 30 -5.86 11.85 -16.42
N ILE A 31 -6.35 11.16 -17.46
CA ILE A 31 -5.54 10.78 -18.63
C ILE A 31 -5.10 12.03 -19.40
N GLU A 32 -5.92 13.07 -19.46
CA GLU A 32 -5.60 14.26 -20.24
C GLU A 32 -4.62 15.21 -19.56
N PHE A 33 -4.44 15.08 -18.25
CA PHE A 33 -3.50 15.91 -17.48
C PHE A 33 -2.03 15.77 -17.94
N PRO A 34 -1.23 16.85 -17.79
CA PRO A 34 -1.61 18.17 -17.23
C PRO A 34 -2.30 19.07 -18.26
N THR A 35 -3.25 19.90 -17.81
CA THR A 35 -4.00 20.81 -18.69
C THR A 35 -3.18 22.04 -19.11
N THR A 36 -2.13 22.38 -18.36
CA THR A 36 -1.27 23.55 -18.62
C THR A 36 0.07 23.15 -19.26
N PRO A 37 0.32 23.47 -20.54
CA PRO A 37 1.41 22.84 -21.29
C PRO A 37 2.78 23.56 -21.31
N SER A 38 2.91 24.81 -20.83
CA SER A 38 4.07 25.65 -21.21
C SER A 38 5.08 26.00 -20.10
N THR A 39 4.77 25.78 -18.82
CA THR A 39 5.70 26.12 -17.71
C THR A 39 5.72 25.07 -16.60
N SER A 40 4.68 24.24 -16.55
CA SER A 40 4.51 23.16 -15.56
C SER A 40 5.44 22.00 -15.90
N THR A 41 6.34 21.67 -14.97
CA THR A 41 7.20 20.48 -15.08
C THR A 41 6.83 19.48 -13.99
N SER A 42 7.27 18.23 -14.11
CA SER A 42 7.03 17.23 -13.05
C SER A 42 7.55 17.66 -11.67
N ILE A 43 8.55 18.55 -11.63
CA ILE A 43 9.16 19.07 -10.40
C ILE A 43 8.35 20.26 -9.85
N ASN A 44 7.78 21.07 -10.74
CA ASN A 44 7.01 22.26 -10.40
C ASN A 44 5.70 22.27 -11.22
N PRO A 45 4.71 21.48 -10.79
CA PRO A 45 3.40 21.43 -11.45
C PRO A 45 2.57 22.68 -11.10
N SER A 46 1.60 23.01 -11.96
CA SER A 46 0.66 24.10 -11.70
C SER A 46 -0.16 23.83 -10.43
N SER A 47 -0.38 24.85 -9.60
CA SER A 47 -1.20 24.73 -8.39
C SER A 47 -2.65 24.35 -8.70
N ALA A 48 -3.18 24.77 -9.85
CA ALA A 48 -4.51 24.40 -10.31
C ALA A 48 -4.59 22.91 -10.67
N ASP A 49 -3.59 22.40 -11.41
CA ASP A 49 -3.52 20.97 -11.77
C ASP A 49 -3.33 20.10 -10.51
N ILE A 50 -2.58 20.58 -9.50
CA ILE A 50 -2.43 19.90 -8.20
C ILE A 50 -3.77 19.81 -7.47
N ALA A 51 -4.50 20.92 -7.36
CA ALA A 51 -5.77 20.96 -6.65
C ALA A 51 -6.80 20.03 -7.30
N ALA A 52 -6.95 20.11 -8.63
CA ALA A 52 -7.84 19.24 -9.38
C ALA A 52 -7.42 17.77 -9.27
N PHE A 53 -6.12 17.47 -9.35
CA PHE A 53 -5.62 16.11 -9.18
C PHE A 53 -5.99 15.52 -7.81
N LYS A 54 -5.86 16.29 -6.73
CA LYS A 54 -6.22 15.83 -5.38
C LYS A 54 -7.71 15.53 -5.26
N GLU A 55 -8.54 16.38 -5.85
CA GLU A 55 -10.00 16.19 -5.87
C GLU A 55 -10.37 14.89 -6.60
N TYR A 56 -9.89 14.69 -7.82
CA TYR A 56 -10.19 13.49 -8.61
C TYR A 56 -9.67 12.19 -8.02
N VAL A 57 -8.53 12.21 -7.31
CA VAL A 57 -7.94 10.99 -6.73
C VAL A 57 -8.53 10.67 -5.34
N THR A 58 -9.29 11.58 -4.74
CA THR A 58 -9.92 11.36 -3.42
C THR A 58 -10.73 10.04 -3.33
N PRO A 59 -11.59 9.68 -4.31
CA PRO A 59 -12.35 8.42 -4.25
C PRO A 59 -11.53 7.17 -4.65
N PHE A 60 -10.26 7.30 -5.05
CA PHE A 60 -9.51 6.18 -5.61
C PHE A 60 -9.09 5.18 -4.54
N GLN A 61 -9.02 3.92 -4.94
CA GLN A 61 -8.20 2.90 -4.28
C GLN A 61 -6.81 2.81 -4.96
N PRO A 62 -5.82 2.17 -4.31
CA PRO A 62 -4.54 1.87 -4.95
C PRO A 62 -4.66 1.12 -6.28
N SER A 63 -5.69 0.28 -6.45
CA SER A 63 -5.97 -0.43 -7.70
C SER A 63 -6.49 0.50 -8.80
N ASP A 64 -7.35 1.46 -8.48
CA ASP A 64 -7.85 2.43 -9.46
C ASP A 64 -6.70 3.33 -9.94
N TYR A 65 -5.79 3.67 -9.02
CA TYR A 65 -4.57 4.39 -9.38
C TYR A 65 -3.67 3.56 -10.31
N ASP A 66 -3.53 2.25 -10.10
CA ASP A 66 -2.79 1.39 -11.03
C ASP A 66 -3.43 1.37 -12.42
N SER A 67 -4.76 1.30 -12.50
CA SER A 67 -5.50 1.42 -13.77
C SER A 67 -5.22 2.75 -14.46
N LEU A 68 -5.21 3.87 -13.73
CA LEU A 68 -4.84 5.18 -14.27
C LEU A 68 -3.40 5.20 -14.83
N LEU A 69 -2.44 4.57 -14.15
CA LEU A 69 -1.06 4.46 -14.64
C LEU A 69 -0.98 3.65 -15.93
N GLU A 70 -1.77 2.59 -16.05
CA GLU A 70 -1.87 1.77 -17.25
C GLU A 70 -2.48 2.54 -18.42
N GLU A 71 -3.62 3.20 -18.22
CA GLU A 71 -4.28 3.98 -19.26
C GLU A 71 -3.40 5.13 -19.78
N ARG A 72 -2.69 5.82 -18.88
CA ARG A 72 -1.71 6.84 -19.27
C ARG A 72 -0.55 6.28 -20.06
N ARG A 73 -0.06 5.08 -19.72
CA ARG A 73 0.98 4.39 -20.50
C ARG A 73 0.47 4.07 -21.90
N ILE A 74 -0.77 3.59 -22.03
CA ILE A 74 -1.41 3.32 -23.34
C ILE A 74 -1.46 4.62 -24.16
N ALA A 75 -1.85 5.74 -23.53
CA ALA A 75 -1.85 7.08 -24.10
C ALA A 75 -0.44 7.69 -24.35
N GLN A 76 0.65 6.94 -24.13
CA GLN A 76 2.04 7.38 -24.28
C GLN A 76 2.41 8.60 -23.42
N LYS A 77 1.77 8.76 -22.26
CA LYS A 77 2.10 9.75 -21.24
C LYS A 77 2.81 9.08 -20.06
N CYS A 78 3.62 9.84 -19.32
CA CYS A 78 4.21 9.35 -18.07
C CYS A 78 3.08 9.01 -17.08
N GLY A 79 3.24 7.91 -16.35
CA GLY A 79 2.28 7.49 -15.33
C GLY A 79 2.10 8.54 -14.23
N TYR A 80 3.11 9.36 -13.93
CA TYR A 80 2.92 10.49 -13.02
C TYR A 80 2.02 11.54 -13.69
N VAL A 81 0.82 11.73 -13.15
CA VAL A 81 -0.27 12.50 -13.78
C VAL A 81 0.12 13.95 -14.09
N LEU A 82 0.89 14.57 -13.21
CA LEU A 82 1.35 15.95 -13.38
C LEU A 82 2.54 16.08 -14.35
N CYS A 83 2.95 14.99 -15.02
CA CYS A 83 4.02 14.98 -16.01
C CYS A 83 3.48 14.76 -17.41
N ASN A 84 3.77 15.70 -18.32
CA ASN A 84 3.42 15.61 -19.73
C ASN A 84 4.48 14.87 -20.58
N ASN A 85 5.59 14.43 -19.98
CA ASN A 85 6.63 13.75 -20.76
C ASN A 85 6.16 12.35 -21.16
N PRO A 86 6.59 11.83 -22.32
CA PRO A 86 6.35 10.45 -22.67
C PRO A 86 7.14 9.51 -21.75
N PRO A 87 6.67 8.26 -21.55
CA PRO A 87 7.43 7.27 -20.82
C PRO A 87 8.73 6.92 -21.57
N LYS A 88 9.69 6.32 -20.86
CA LYS A 88 10.94 5.88 -21.48
C LYS A 88 10.64 4.89 -22.60
N LYS A 89 11.05 5.25 -23.82
CA LYS A 89 10.91 4.38 -24.99
C LYS A 89 11.58 3.04 -24.71
N THR A 90 10.76 1.99 -24.68
CA THR A 90 11.26 0.63 -24.72
C THR A 90 11.72 0.36 -26.14
N SER A 91 12.96 -0.09 -26.30
CA SER A 91 13.43 -0.62 -27.59
C SER A 91 12.39 -1.61 -28.13
N THR A 92 11.81 -1.29 -29.28
CA THR A 92 10.84 -2.10 -30.01
C THR A 92 11.43 -3.50 -30.20
N GLY A 93 10.93 -4.51 -29.47
CA GLY A 93 11.35 -5.91 -29.64
C GLY A 93 11.95 -6.67 -28.45
N GLY A 94 11.83 -6.20 -27.20
CA GLY A 94 12.15 -7.07 -26.04
C GLY A 94 10.91 -7.81 -25.51
N GLY A 95 11.09 -8.95 -24.84
CA GLY A 95 10.01 -9.69 -24.19
C GLY A 95 9.36 -8.98 -22.97
N LYS A 96 8.43 -9.69 -22.31
CA LYS A 96 7.62 -9.18 -21.18
C LYS A 96 8.44 -8.77 -19.95
N PHE A 97 9.65 -9.30 -19.80
CA PHE A 97 10.51 -9.07 -18.63
C PHE A 97 11.78 -8.32 -19.00
N LYS A 98 12.25 -7.49 -18.06
CA LYS A 98 13.47 -6.69 -18.14
C LYS A 98 14.37 -7.03 -16.95
N ILE A 99 15.64 -7.28 -17.23
CA ILE A 99 16.63 -7.58 -16.19
C ILE A 99 17.32 -6.27 -15.79
N LEU A 100 17.10 -5.83 -14.56
CA LEU A 100 17.79 -4.72 -13.92
C LEU A 100 19.01 -5.24 -13.15
N GLY A 101 20.00 -4.37 -12.90
CA GLY A 101 21.18 -4.74 -12.09
C GLY A 101 22.30 -5.47 -12.85
N ARG A 102 22.41 -5.32 -14.18
CA ARG A 102 23.50 -5.92 -14.98
C ARG A 102 24.91 -5.38 -14.66
N LYS A 103 25.04 -4.41 -13.76
CA LYS A 103 26.33 -3.82 -13.35
C LYS A 103 26.92 -4.59 -12.18
N LYS A 104 28.26 -4.72 -12.17
CA LYS A 104 29.00 -5.45 -11.14
C LYS A 104 28.71 -4.84 -9.75
N GLY A 105 28.19 -5.65 -8.82
CA GLY A 105 27.85 -5.24 -7.45
C GLY A 105 26.40 -4.80 -7.21
N GLN A 106 25.52 -4.83 -8.22
CA GLN A 106 24.08 -4.63 -8.02
C GLN A 106 23.34 -5.97 -7.97
N GLU A 107 22.33 -6.06 -7.11
CA GLU A 107 21.43 -7.20 -7.04
C GLU A 107 20.65 -7.33 -8.35
N PHE A 108 20.64 -8.53 -8.93
CA PHE A 108 19.88 -8.81 -10.15
C PHE A 108 18.39 -8.90 -9.83
N ARG A 109 17.57 -8.11 -10.52
CA ARG A 109 16.12 -8.16 -10.40
C ARG A 109 15.47 -8.31 -11.77
N VAL A 110 14.60 -9.31 -11.90
CA VAL A 110 13.76 -9.49 -13.08
C VAL A 110 12.46 -8.75 -12.80
N VAL A 111 12.22 -7.66 -13.53
CA VAL A 111 11.03 -6.84 -13.36
C VAL A 111 10.23 -6.89 -14.65
N GLU A 112 8.92 -6.91 -14.52
CA GLU A 112 8.03 -6.77 -15.66
C GLU A 112 8.27 -5.42 -16.34
N ARG A 113 8.37 -5.45 -17.66
CA ARG A 113 8.59 -4.24 -18.47
C ARG A 113 7.55 -3.18 -18.15
N GLU A 114 6.33 -3.65 -18.06
CA GLU A 114 5.14 -2.87 -17.87
C GLU A 114 5.26 -1.88 -16.70
N LYS A 115 5.76 -2.37 -15.56
CA LYS A 115 5.94 -1.60 -14.33
C LYS A 115 7.12 -0.62 -14.37
N THR A 116 8.09 -0.88 -15.25
CA THR A 116 9.32 -0.07 -15.35
C THR A 116 9.21 1.01 -16.41
N ASP A 117 8.41 0.74 -17.44
CA ASP A 117 8.37 1.53 -18.68
C ASP A 117 7.13 2.43 -18.76
N CYS A 118 6.39 2.63 -17.66
CA CYS A 118 5.35 3.66 -17.53
C CYS A 118 5.90 5.04 -17.13
N TRP A 119 7.21 5.18 -16.86
CA TRP A 119 7.79 6.41 -16.31
C TRP A 119 8.78 7.09 -17.26
N CYS A 120 8.82 8.42 -17.26
CA CYS A 120 9.85 9.18 -17.97
C CYS A 120 11.20 9.21 -17.21
N CYS A 121 11.16 9.17 -15.87
CA CYS A 121 12.33 9.12 -14.98
C CYS A 121 12.00 8.40 -13.66
N GLN A 122 13.02 8.08 -12.86
CA GLN A 122 12.84 7.43 -11.55
C GLN A 122 12.13 8.35 -10.54
N ASP A 123 12.34 9.67 -10.65
CA ASP A 123 11.68 10.62 -9.74
C ASP A 123 10.17 10.67 -9.98
N CYS A 124 9.70 10.55 -11.23
CA CYS A 124 8.27 10.43 -11.52
C CYS A 124 7.69 9.14 -10.93
N ALA A 125 8.42 8.03 -10.99
CA ALA A 125 7.99 6.77 -10.37
C ALA A 125 7.84 6.93 -8.85
N ARG A 126 8.82 7.58 -8.20
CA ARG A 126 8.77 7.87 -6.76
C ARG A 126 7.61 8.80 -6.39
N ARG A 127 7.39 9.89 -7.14
CA ARG A 127 6.28 10.82 -6.90
C ARG A 127 4.92 10.16 -7.05
N ALA A 128 4.75 9.32 -8.08
CA ALA A 128 3.51 8.58 -8.28
C ALA A 128 3.29 7.53 -7.16
N LEU A 129 4.34 6.80 -6.77
CA LEU A 129 4.26 5.85 -5.66
C LEU A 129 3.94 6.55 -4.34
N TYR A 130 4.48 7.75 -4.11
CA TYR A 130 4.18 8.56 -2.93
C TYR A 130 2.68 8.85 -2.83
N VAL A 131 2.02 9.17 -3.94
CA VAL A 131 0.56 9.35 -3.95
C VAL A 131 -0.14 8.02 -3.69
N LYS A 132 0.25 6.94 -4.38
CA LYS A 132 -0.40 5.63 -4.27
C LYS A 132 -0.45 5.11 -2.84
N VAL A 133 0.65 5.23 -2.07
CA VAL A 133 0.71 4.72 -0.69
C VAL A 133 -0.14 5.50 0.31
N GLN A 134 -0.65 6.67 -0.08
CA GLN A 134 -1.57 7.49 0.73
C GLN A 134 -3.04 7.18 0.46
N LEU A 135 -3.35 6.36 -0.55
CA LEU A 135 -4.74 6.02 -0.91
C LEU A 135 -5.30 4.94 0.01
N ASP A 136 -6.58 5.09 0.36
CA ASP A 136 -7.30 4.11 1.15
C ASP A 136 -7.57 2.84 0.36
N GLU A 137 -7.32 1.69 0.97
CA GLU A 137 -7.67 0.38 0.41
C GLU A 137 -9.17 0.11 0.46
N GLU A 138 -9.90 0.77 1.37
CA GLU A 138 -11.35 0.65 1.42
C GLU A 138 -12.01 1.36 0.23
N PRO A 139 -13.04 0.78 -0.38
CA PRO A 139 -13.72 1.39 -1.52
C PRO A 139 -14.47 2.65 -1.09
N ALA A 140 -14.53 3.67 -1.96
CA ALA A 140 -15.10 4.96 -1.62
C ALA A 140 -16.56 4.90 -1.12
N TRP A 141 -17.39 3.99 -1.63
CA TRP A 141 -18.78 3.84 -1.18
C TRP A 141 -18.94 3.31 0.26
N THR A 142 -17.90 2.71 0.86
CA THR A 142 -17.91 2.28 2.27
C THR A 142 -17.39 3.36 3.23
N ARG A 143 -16.68 4.38 2.72
CA ARG A 143 -16.12 5.50 3.48
C ARG A 143 -17.23 6.46 3.95
N ARG A 144 -18.09 6.03 4.88
CA ARG A 144 -19.18 6.85 5.41
C ARG A 144 -18.66 7.86 6.42
N GLY A 145 -18.55 9.13 6.02
CA GLY A 145 -18.32 10.25 6.94
C GLY A 145 -16.93 10.31 7.59
N GLY A 146 -15.97 9.50 7.12
CA GLY A 146 -14.56 9.69 7.43
C GLY A 146 -13.98 10.84 6.61
N SER A 147 -13.07 11.62 7.20
CA SER A 147 -12.28 12.57 6.42
C SER A 147 -11.43 11.75 5.45
N ALA A 148 -11.58 11.97 4.14
CA ALA A 148 -10.63 11.41 3.19
C ALA A 148 -9.21 11.86 3.58
N PRO A 149 -8.20 10.99 3.47
CA PRO A 149 -6.83 11.35 3.82
C PRO A 149 -6.38 12.51 2.94
N GLU A 150 -5.76 13.52 3.56
CA GLU A 150 -5.22 14.64 2.81
C GLU A 150 -4.04 14.16 1.96
N ILE A 151 -4.27 14.02 0.65
CA ILE A 151 -3.25 13.56 -0.28
C ILE A 151 -2.15 14.62 -0.40
N GLN A 152 -0.93 14.24 -0.05
CA GLN A 152 0.27 15.06 -0.22
C GLN A 152 0.99 14.71 -1.51
N ILE A 153 1.52 15.73 -2.19
CA ILE A 153 2.28 15.56 -3.43
C ILE A 153 3.73 15.92 -3.14
N LEU A 154 4.64 15.05 -3.59
CA LEU A 154 6.08 15.29 -3.44
C LEU A 154 6.54 16.32 -4.49
N ILE A 155 6.69 17.57 -4.04
CA ILE A 155 7.19 18.70 -4.84
C ILE A 155 8.67 18.91 -4.53
N GLY A 156 9.50 19.16 -5.57
CA GLY A 156 10.92 19.45 -5.38
C GLY A 156 11.86 18.24 -5.32
N VAL A 157 13.06 18.48 -4.80
CA VAL A 157 14.20 17.56 -4.65
C VAL A 157 14.66 17.57 -3.19
N GLU A 158 13.72 17.57 -2.25
CA GLU A 158 14.11 17.36 -0.85
C GLU A 158 14.31 15.85 -0.66
N ASP A 159 15.57 15.48 -0.44
CA ASP A 159 16.06 14.15 -0.09
C ASP A 159 15.63 13.78 1.33
N ASP A 160 14.35 13.99 1.65
CA ASP A 160 13.76 13.38 2.83
C ASP A 160 13.41 11.96 2.43
N GLY A 161 14.39 11.06 2.58
CA GLY A 161 14.27 9.64 2.33
C GLY A 161 12.93 9.09 2.81
N LEU A 162 12.05 8.82 1.84
CA LEU A 162 10.78 8.14 2.03
C LEU A 162 11.09 6.68 2.29
N ASP A 163 11.25 6.38 3.58
CA ASP A 163 11.17 5.05 4.13
C ASP A 163 9.69 4.64 4.08
N GLU A 164 9.34 3.67 3.21
CA GLU A 164 7.99 3.07 3.14
C GLU A 164 7.48 2.71 4.55
N SER A 165 8.42 2.34 5.43
CA SER A 165 8.19 2.08 6.84
C SER A 165 7.51 3.23 7.57
N LYS A 166 7.75 4.52 7.27
CA LYS A 166 7.13 5.65 7.99
C LYS A 166 5.65 5.84 7.65
N VAL A 167 5.25 5.64 6.40
CA VAL A 167 3.84 5.72 5.99
C VAL A 167 3.09 4.51 6.54
N GLN A 168 3.66 3.31 6.38
CA GLN A 168 3.14 2.09 7.01
C GLN A 168 3.06 2.20 8.53
N GLN A 169 4.06 2.80 9.18
CA GLN A 169 4.09 2.97 10.62
C GLN A 169 3.01 3.94 11.12
N ARG A 170 2.72 5.03 10.38
CA ARG A 170 1.57 5.89 10.70
C ARG A 170 0.25 5.14 10.58
N ARG A 171 0.04 4.39 9.49
CA ARG A 171 -1.18 3.60 9.29
C ARG A 171 -1.33 2.50 10.36
N LEU A 172 -0.24 1.82 10.69
CA LEU A 172 -0.20 0.83 11.77
C LEU A 172 -0.51 1.46 13.13
N GLU A 173 -0.04 2.68 13.39
CA GLU A 173 -0.31 3.40 14.63
C GLU A 173 -1.80 3.80 14.71
N GLU A 174 -2.39 4.27 13.61
CA GLU A 174 -3.83 4.57 13.50
C GLU A 174 -4.70 3.30 13.69
N ASP A 175 -4.35 2.18 13.06
CA ASP A 175 -5.04 0.90 13.23
C ASP A 175 -4.94 0.38 14.67
N MET A 176 -3.76 0.52 15.29
CA MET A 176 -3.54 0.14 16.69
C MET A 176 -4.37 0.99 17.66
N ASP A 177 -4.50 2.29 17.38
CA ASP A 177 -5.34 3.20 18.17
C ASP A 177 -6.83 2.86 18.00
N MET A 178 -7.27 2.50 16.80
CA MET A 178 -8.65 2.07 16.55
C MET A 178 -9.00 0.79 17.33
N LEU A 179 -8.12 -0.21 17.33
CA LEU A 179 -8.29 -1.44 18.09
C LEU A 179 -8.24 -1.20 19.61
N ALA A 180 -7.47 -0.22 20.08
CA ALA A 180 -7.43 0.17 21.49
C ALA A 180 -8.78 0.78 21.93
N LEU A 181 -9.40 1.60 21.08
CA LEU A 181 -10.73 2.17 21.33
C LEU A 181 -11.81 1.07 21.41
N GLU A 182 -11.79 0.08 20.50
CA GLU A 182 -12.73 -1.05 20.53
C GLU A 182 -12.62 -1.89 21.81
N ARG A 183 -11.41 -2.03 22.38
CA ARG A 183 -11.18 -2.74 23.64
C ARG A 183 -11.53 -1.93 24.89
N GLY A 184 -11.83 -0.63 24.75
CA GLY A 184 -12.11 0.26 25.88
C GLY A 184 -10.86 0.63 26.70
N ASP A 185 -9.68 0.51 26.10
CA ASP A 185 -8.41 0.91 26.72
C ASP A 185 -8.31 2.44 26.68
N LEU A 186 -8.86 3.11 27.69
CA LEU A 186 -8.93 4.57 27.77
C LEU A 186 -7.62 5.26 28.22
N ASP A 187 -6.54 4.50 28.43
CA ASP A 187 -5.26 5.07 28.84
C ASP A 187 -4.08 4.43 28.09
N LYS A 188 -3.18 5.30 27.64
CA LYS A 188 -1.93 5.02 26.91
C LYS A 188 -1.30 3.70 27.37
N PRO A 189 -0.83 2.85 26.44
CA PRO A 189 -0.18 1.60 26.81
C PRO A 189 0.92 1.92 27.81
N ALA A 190 0.83 1.30 28.99
CA ALA A 190 1.87 1.37 29.99
C ALA A 190 3.19 1.07 29.27
N ARG A 191 4.06 2.09 29.19
CA ARG A 191 5.45 1.94 28.75
C ARG A 191 5.95 0.59 29.26
N SER A 192 6.49 -0.22 28.36
CA SER A 192 7.11 -1.51 28.63
C SER A 192 7.98 -1.51 29.89
N VAL A 193 7.36 -1.71 31.05
CA VAL A 193 8.05 -1.95 32.30
C VAL A 193 8.50 -3.40 32.22
N GLY A 194 9.76 -3.57 31.82
CA GLY A 194 10.48 -4.82 32.02
C GLY A 194 10.63 -5.72 30.80
N MET A 195 11.13 -5.19 29.67
CA MET A 195 11.97 -6.06 28.84
C MET A 195 13.18 -6.48 29.68
N VAL A 196 13.26 -7.76 30.03
CA VAL A 196 14.36 -8.37 30.76
C VAL A 196 15.66 -8.11 30.00
N LYS A 197 16.50 -7.20 30.50
CA LYS A 197 17.73 -6.74 29.82
C LYS A 197 18.89 -7.74 29.86
N LYS A 198 18.71 -8.94 30.43
CA LYS A 198 19.80 -9.90 30.55
C LYS A 198 19.26 -11.32 30.74
N VAL A 199 19.27 -12.09 29.67
CA VAL A 199 19.20 -13.55 29.76
C VAL A 199 20.60 -14.02 30.13
N VAL A 200 20.76 -14.55 31.34
CA VAL A 200 22.00 -15.20 31.79
C VAL A 200 21.68 -16.68 31.92
N GLU A 201 22.47 -17.51 31.23
CA GLU A 201 22.35 -18.97 31.35
C GLU A 201 22.66 -19.38 32.80
N LYS A 202 21.86 -20.31 33.33
CA LYS A 202 22.06 -20.84 34.67
C LYS A 202 23.18 -21.87 34.60
N ASP A 203 24.24 -21.67 35.40
CA ASP A 203 25.32 -22.64 35.51
C ASP A 203 24.78 -24.01 35.97
N TYR A 204 25.08 -25.04 35.18
CA TYR A 204 24.65 -26.41 35.43
C TYR A 204 25.61 -27.08 36.43
N VAL A 205 25.07 -27.56 37.55
CA VAL A 205 25.82 -28.38 38.50
C VAL A 205 25.61 -29.84 38.10
N SER A 206 26.55 -30.36 37.31
CA SER A 206 26.68 -31.74 36.83
C SER A 206 25.78 -32.19 35.65
N ALA A 207 26.31 -33.16 34.89
CA ALA A 207 25.63 -33.76 33.75
C ALA A 207 24.44 -34.60 34.20
N PRO A 208 23.31 -34.60 33.46
CA PRO A 208 22.15 -35.42 33.78
C PRO A 208 22.52 -36.91 33.69
N GLU A 209 22.29 -37.64 34.77
CA GLU A 209 22.42 -39.10 34.80
C GLU A 209 21.23 -39.73 34.06
N ALA A 210 21.51 -40.70 33.19
CA ALA A 210 20.47 -41.35 32.40
C ALA A 210 19.50 -42.08 33.34
N PRO A 211 18.18 -41.94 33.16
CA PRO A 211 17.20 -42.64 33.98
C PRO A 211 17.40 -44.16 33.83
N SER A 212 17.50 -44.86 34.96
CA SER A 212 17.57 -46.33 34.98
C SER A 212 16.25 -46.91 34.45
N HIS A 213 16.37 -47.75 33.43
CA HIS A 213 15.24 -48.43 32.78
C HIS A 213 14.70 -49.54 33.70
N ASP A 214 13.65 -49.26 34.46
CA ASP A 214 12.86 -50.29 35.13
C ASP A 214 11.87 -50.89 34.12
N GLU A 215 12.02 -52.18 33.85
CA GLU A 215 11.21 -52.94 32.91
C GLU A 215 9.80 -53.20 33.49
N SER A 216 8.84 -52.32 33.19
CA SER A 216 7.42 -52.69 33.23
C SER A 216 6.67 -52.03 32.07
N VAL A 217 6.77 -52.64 30.89
CA VAL A 217 6.27 -52.09 29.60
C VAL A 217 4.77 -52.34 29.36
N ASN A 218 4.00 -52.75 30.37
CA ASN A 218 2.63 -53.25 30.15
C ASN A 218 1.51 -52.44 30.82
N ALA A 219 1.77 -51.22 31.29
CA ALA A 219 0.73 -50.36 31.85
C ALA A 219 0.78 -48.96 31.23
N VAL A 220 -0.17 -48.67 30.34
CA VAL A 220 -0.47 -47.29 29.92
C VAL A 220 -1.64 -46.82 30.79
N GLU A 221 -1.39 -45.79 31.60
CA GLU A 221 -2.42 -45.06 32.37
C GLU A 221 -3.28 -45.92 33.31
N GLY A 222 -2.66 -46.88 34.01
CA GLY A 222 -3.28 -47.54 35.16
C GLY A 222 -4.38 -48.56 34.85
N TYR A 223 -4.45 -49.06 33.61
CA TYR A 223 -5.34 -50.17 33.25
C TYR A 223 -4.55 -51.41 32.82
N GLU A 224 -4.67 -52.49 33.59
CA GLU A 224 -4.19 -53.82 33.21
C GLU A 224 -5.35 -54.65 32.66
N PRO A 225 -5.33 -55.04 31.37
CA PRO A 225 -6.35 -55.93 30.82
C PRO A 225 -6.20 -57.35 31.37
N LYS A 226 -7.31 -57.95 31.82
CA LYS A 226 -7.42 -59.37 32.18
C LYS A 226 -7.55 -60.27 30.96
#